data_AF-A0AAN0VIN2-F1
#
_entry.id   AF-A0AAN0VIN2-F1
#
_cell.length_a   1.000
_cell.length_b   1.000
_cell.length_c   1.000
_cell.angle_alpha   90.00
_cell.angle_beta   90.00
_cell.angle_gamma   90.00
#
_symmetry.space_group_name_H-M   'P 1'
#
loop_
_entity.id
_entity.type
_entity.pdbx_description
1 polymer ?
#
loop_
_entity_poly.entity_id
_entity_poly.type
_entity_poly.pdbx_seq_one_letter_code
_entity_poly.pdbx_strand_id
1 'polypeptide(L)'
;MENDDLLHAKDGGIERLLYIMRRLRDPDTGCPWDIEQSFSSIAPYTIEEAYEVADAIARGDMADLKGELGDLLLQTVYHTAIGEEEGLFTFHSVADAISDKMVARHPHVFGDQSRDKTAAQQTIDWETIKAAERAQADQTRALDGVALGLPALTRAVKLQKRAARVGFDWPDVEQVLDKLREEIDELKEAKSAAHRHEEFGDLMFVMANLARHMGLDPEQALRDANGKFTRRFNSVEAKLQQDGRTPSQSNLAEMDALWDEVKREETISE
;
A
#
# COMPACT_ATOMS: atom_id res chain seq x y z
N MET A 1 -5.94 3.52 39.09
CA MET A 1 -4.56 4.03 39.02
C MET A 1 -4.66 5.52 38.87
N GLU A 2 -4.01 6.28 39.73
CA GLU A 2 -3.83 7.72 39.48
C GLU A 2 -3.09 7.88 38.14
N ASN A 3 -3.56 8.80 37.31
CA ASN A 3 -3.25 8.85 35.88
C ASN A 3 -1.73 9.01 35.56
N ASP A 4 -0.93 9.57 36.46
CA ASP A 4 0.53 9.74 36.24
C ASP A 4 1.33 8.42 36.27
N ASP A 5 0.79 7.35 36.87
CA ASP A 5 1.48 6.04 36.90
C ASP A 5 1.61 5.42 35.50
N LEU A 6 0.68 5.72 34.58
CA LEU A 6 0.70 5.16 33.23
C LEU A 6 1.82 5.75 32.36
N LEU A 7 2.17 7.02 32.54
CA LEU A 7 3.20 7.69 31.72
C LEU A 7 4.54 6.97 31.82
N HIS A 8 4.89 6.50 33.02
CA HIS A 8 6.16 5.84 33.32
C HIS A 8 6.06 4.31 33.49
N ALA A 9 4.88 3.73 33.24
CA ALA A 9 4.68 2.29 33.33
C ALA A 9 5.54 1.53 32.29
N LYS A 10 6.37 0.60 32.77
CA LYS A 10 7.25 -0.22 31.91
C LYS A 10 6.48 -1.20 31.01
N ASP A 11 5.30 -1.65 31.44
CA ASP A 11 4.46 -2.64 30.73
C ASP A 11 3.04 -2.11 30.49
N GLY A 12 2.90 -0.81 30.26
CA GLY A 12 1.59 -0.16 30.12
C GLY A 12 0.84 -0.46 28.82
N GLY A 13 1.51 -1.06 27.82
CA GLY A 13 0.89 -1.50 26.57
C GLY A 13 0.06 -0.42 25.87
N ILE A 14 -1.08 -0.83 25.32
CA ILE A 14 -1.99 0.07 24.60
C ILE A 14 -2.59 1.16 25.50
N GLU A 15 -2.92 0.84 26.75
CA GLU A 15 -3.52 1.80 27.69
C GLU A 15 -2.59 2.99 27.96
N ARG A 16 -1.29 2.71 28.06
CA ARG A 16 -0.27 3.76 28.18
C ARG A 16 -0.20 4.62 26.92
N LEU A 17 -0.26 4.03 25.73
CA LEU A 17 -0.23 4.78 24.46
C LEU A 17 -1.45 5.69 24.32
N LEU A 18 -2.65 5.17 24.59
CA LEU A 18 -3.88 5.96 24.60
C LEU A 18 -3.82 7.10 25.62
N TYR A 19 -3.28 6.82 26.81
CA TYR A 19 -3.08 7.84 27.84
C TYR A 19 -2.12 8.95 27.39
N ILE A 20 -0.99 8.59 26.78
CA ILE A 20 -0.02 9.55 26.25
C ILE A 20 -0.67 10.44 25.18
N MET A 21 -1.39 9.86 24.23
CA MET A 21 -2.07 10.63 23.19
C MET A 21 -3.08 11.62 23.77
N ARG A 22 -3.90 11.19 24.74
CA ARG A 22 -4.82 12.10 25.45
C ARG A 22 -4.09 13.26 26.14
N ARG A 23 -2.91 13.01 26.74
CA ARG A 23 -2.08 14.07 27.34
C ARG A 23 -1.48 15.01 26.29
N LEU A 24 -1.06 14.48 25.14
CA LEU A 24 -0.51 15.29 24.04
C LEU A 24 -1.56 16.21 23.43
N ARG A 25 -2.82 15.75 23.34
CA ARG A 25 -3.94 16.51 22.77
C ARG A 25 -4.80 17.24 23.80
N ASP A 26 -4.40 17.26 25.07
CA ASP A 26 -5.11 17.98 26.13
C ASP A 26 -5.18 19.48 25.77
N PRO A 27 -6.37 20.12 25.68
CA PRO A 27 -6.50 21.49 25.19
C PRO A 27 -5.77 22.55 26.02
N ASP A 28 -5.56 22.29 27.32
CA ASP A 28 -4.98 23.25 28.26
C ASP A 28 -3.48 23.03 28.47
N THR A 29 -3.02 21.77 28.40
CA THR A 29 -1.65 21.37 28.80
C THR A 29 -0.89 20.57 27.74
N GLY A 30 -1.54 20.22 26.64
CA GLY A 30 -0.99 19.41 25.57
C GLY A 30 0.03 20.14 24.69
N CYS A 31 0.55 19.41 23.72
CA CYS A 31 1.46 19.93 22.73
C CYS A 31 0.66 20.72 21.67
N PRO A 32 1.00 21.99 21.38
CA PRO A 32 0.27 22.80 20.42
C PRO A 32 0.18 22.17 19.02
N TRP A 33 1.26 21.54 18.57
CA TRP A 33 1.26 20.85 17.27
C TRP A 33 0.28 19.69 17.30
N ASP A 34 0.29 18.89 18.36
CA ASP A 34 -0.57 17.72 18.45
C ASP A 34 -2.04 18.10 18.47
N ILE A 35 -2.39 19.15 19.21
CA ILE A 35 -3.75 19.69 19.33
C ILE A 35 -4.28 20.20 17.98
N GLU A 36 -3.46 20.89 17.18
CA GLU A 36 -3.86 21.49 15.91
C GLU A 36 -4.18 20.44 14.81
N GLN A 37 -3.75 19.19 14.98
CA GLN A 37 -3.96 18.15 13.97
C GLN A 37 -5.43 17.74 13.84
N SER A 38 -5.80 17.39 12.61
CA SER A 38 -7.12 16.91 12.19
C SER A 38 -7.00 15.56 11.46
N PHE A 39 -8.12 14.89 11.19
CA PHE A 39 -8.11 13.67 10.36
C PHE A 39 -7.37 13.85 9.03
N SER A 40 -7.58 15.00 8.37
CA SER A 40 -6.98 15.28 7.06
C SER A 40 -5.48 15.54 7.14
N SER A 41 -4.99 16.15 8.23
CA SER A 41 -3.56 16.42 8.38
C SER A 41 -2.78 15.18 8.80
N ILE A 42 -3.40 14.22 9.49
CA ILE A 42 -2.78 12.95 9.90
C ILE A 42 -2.79 11.88 8.80
N ALA A 43 -3.76 11.93 7.88
CA ALA A 43 -3.91 10.91 6.84
C ALA A 43 -2.66 10.65 5.97
N PRO A 44 -1.85 11.67 5.56
CA PRO A 44 -0.62 11.44 4.82
C PRO A 44 0.40 10.60 5.60
N TYR A 45 0.61 10.91 6.89
CA TYR A 45 1.53 10.16 7.75
C TYR A 45 1.09 8.70 7.90
N THR A 46 -0.22 8.43 7.98
CA THR A 46 -0.74 7.04 7.99
C THR A 46 -0.33 6.23 6.76
N ILE A 47 -0.24 6.89 5.59
CA ILE A 47 0.19 6.24 4.36
C ILE A 47 1.71 6.04 4.37
N GLU A 48 2.47 7.03 4.85
CA GLU A 48 3.92 6.95 4.99
C GLU A 48 4.33 5.79 5.90
N GLU A 49 3.79 5.69 7.11
CA GLU A 49 4.13 4.59 8.04
C GLU A 49 3.79 3.20 7.47
N ALA A 50 2.72 3.10 6.66
CA ALA A 50 2.39 1.85 6.00
C ALA A 50 3.44 1.44 4.96
N TYR A 51 4.12 2.42 4.34
CA TYR A 51 5.25 2.16 3.45
C TYR A 51 6.53 1.83 4.20
N GLU A 52 6.82 2.50 5.31
CA GLU A 52 7.99 2.19 6.13
C GLU A 52 7.90 0.76 6.71
N VAL A 53 6.71 0.33 7.14
CA VAL A 53 6.45 -1.08 7.50
C VAL A 53 6.78 -2.02 6.33
N ALA A 54 6.34 -1.70 5.12
CA ALA A 54 6.60 -2.53 3.95
C ALA A 54 8.10 -2.57 3.58
N ASP A 55 8.81 -1.44 3.72
CA ASP A 55 10.25 -1.33 3.49
C ASP A 55 11.07 -2.12 4.52
N ALA A 56 10.72 -2.01 5.82
CA ALA A 56 11.36 -2.78 6.87
C ALA A 56 11.22 -4.30 6.67
N ILE A 57 10.04 -4.76 6.22
CA ILE A 57 9.82 -6.16 5.82
C ILE A 57 10.72 -6.53 4.63
N ALA A 58 10.79 -5.68 3.60
CA ALA A 58 11.60 -5.94 2.41
C ALA A 58 13.10 -6.03 2.72
N ARG A 59 13.59 -5.23 3.67
CA ARG A 59 14.97 -5.30 4.18
C ARG A 59 15.23 -6.45 5.15
N GLY A 60 14.17 -7.11 5.65
CA GLY A 60 14.28 -8.12 6.70
C GLY A 60 14.72 -7.55 8.05
N ASP A 61 14.54 -6.24 8.27
CA ASP A 61 14.96 -5.55 9.49
C ASP A 61 13.87 -5.66 10.57
N MET A 62 14.02 -6.63 11.45
CA MET A 62 13.03 -6.90 12.50
C MET A 62 13.02 -5.85 13.60
N ALA A 63 14.12 -5.14 13.82
CA ALA A 63 14.19 -4.09 14.82
C ALA A 63 13.40 -2.87 14.35
N ASP A 64 13.62 -2.50 13.09
CA ASP A 64 12.94 -1.40 12.42
C ASP A 64 11.45 -1.69 12.24
N LEU A 65 11.11 -2.90 11.77
CA LEU A 65 9.71 -3.33 11.63
C LEU A 65 8.91 -3.17 12.92
N LYS A 66 9.52 -3.44 14.08
CA LYS A 66 8.87 -3.24 15.38
C LYS A 66 8.59 -1.75 15.65
N GLY A 67 9.52 -0.86 15.28
CA GLY A 67 9.36 0.58 15.35
C GLY A 67 8.22 1.06 14.45
N GLU A 68 8.28 0.72 13.17
CA GLU A 68 7.32 1.16 12.15
C GLU A 68 5.89 0.64 12.43
N LEU A 69 5.74 -0.58 12.95
CA LEU A 69 4.44 -1.07 13.41
C LEU A 69 3.89 -0.27 14.61
N GLY A 70 4.78 0.26 15.44
CA GLY A 70 4.44 1.17 16.53
C GLY A 70 3.98 2.52 16.01
N ASP A 71 4.67 3.08 15.02
CA ASP A 71 4.31 4.37 14.41
C ASP A 71 3.01 4.27 13.61
N LEU A 72 2.79 3.18 12.86
CA LEU A 72 1.51 2.90 12.23
C LEU A 72 0.36 2.74 13.24
N LEU A 73 0.62 2.10 14.39
CA LEU A 73 -0.34 2.02 15.49
C LEU A 73 -0.62 3.40 16.10
N LEU A 74 0.40 4.24 16.24
CA LEU A 74 0.27 5.62 16.73
C LEU A 74 -0.70 6.40 15.85
N GLN A 75 -0.63 6.28 14.52
CA GLN A 75 -1.57 6.96 13.62
C GLN A 75 -3.03 6.55 13.86
N THR A 76 -3.28 5.26 14.13
CA THR A 76 -4.62 4.76 14.50
C THR A 76 -5.08 5.37 15.82
N VAL A 77 -4.20 5.40 16.82
CA VAL A 77 -4.48 6.02 18.13
C VAL A 77 -4.79 7.50 17.98
N TYR A 78 -4.05 8.20 17.13
CA TYR A 78 -4.24 9.62 16.83
C TYR A 78 -5.64 9.89 16.28
N HIS A 79 -6.05 9.17 15.24
CA HIS A 79 -7.39 9.30 14.67
C HIS A 79 -8.49 8.97 15.68
N THR A 80 -8.29 7.96 16.54
CA THR A 80 -9.28 7.62 17.57
C THR A 80 -9.35 8.64 18.69
N ALA A 81 -8.26 9.37 19.00
CA ALA A 81 -8.29 10.47 19.95
C ALA A 81 -9.10 11.65 19.40
N ILE A 82 -8.86 12.06 18.15
CA ILE A 82 -9.68 13.08 17.46
C ILE A 82 -11.15 12.64 17.40
N GLY A 83 -11.40 11.38 17.04
CA GLY A 83 -12.75 10.81 16.99
C GLY A 83 -13.46 10.82 18.35
N GLU A 84 -12.74 10.61 19.45
CA GLU A 84 -13.29 10.65 20.80
C GLU A 84 -13.59 12.08 21.23
N GLU A 85 -12.69 13.03 20.94
CA GLU A 85 -12.89 14.47 21.17
C GLU A 85 -14.12 15.02 20.45
N GLU A 86 -14.37 14.55 19.22
CA GLU A 86 -15.54 14.92 18.42
C GLU A 86 -16.80 14.08 18.74
N GLY A 87 -16.72 13.12 19.67
CA GLY A 87 -17.84 12.26 20.06
C GLY A 87 -18.31 11.28 18.97
N LEU A 88 -17.44 10.93 18.02
CA LEU A 88 -17.74 10.09 16.86
C LEU A 88 -17.51 8.60 17.12
N PHE A 89 -16.33 8.25 17.64
CA PHE A 89 -15.91 6.87 17.92
C PHE A 89 -14.70 6.86 18.85
N THR A 90 -14.38 5.71 19.44
CA THR A 90 -13.23 5.52 20.32
C THR A 90 -12.30 4.43 19.79
N PHE A 91 -11.11 4.30 20.38
CA PHE A 91 -10.22 3.18 20.07
C PHE A 91 -10.91 1.82 20.31
N HIS A 92 -11.66 1.69 21.40
CA HIS A 92 -12.41 0.47 21.72
C HIS A 92 -13.48 0.17 20.67
N SER A 93 -14.27 1.16 20.24
CA SER A 93 -15.32 0.90 19.24
C SER A 93 -14.74 0.52 17.88
N VAL A 94 -13.55 1.05 17.52
CA VAL A 94 -12.83 0.62 16.31
C VAL A 94 -12.32 -0.81 16.45
N ALA A 95 -11.72 -1.16 17.60
CA ALA A 95 -11.23 -2.50 17.90
C ALA A 95 -12.35 -3.55 17.92
N ASP A 96 -13.50 -3.23 18.50
CA ASP A 96 -14.69 -4.09 18.51
C ASP A 96 -15.21 -4.30 17.09
N ALA A 97 -15.34 -3.22 16.30
CA ALA A 97 -15.84 -3.30 14.93
C ALA A 97 -14.96 -4.16 14.01
N ILE A 98 -13.62 -4.12 14.15
CA ILE A 98 -12.75 -5.01 13.39
C ILE A 98 -12.79 -6.44 13.93
N SER A 99 -12.91 -6.63 15.24
CA SER A 99 -13.00 -7.95 15.88
C SER A 99 -14.27 -8.70 15.44
N ASP A 100 -15.43 -8.05 15.54
CA ASP A 100 -16.72 -8.58 15.09
C ASP A 100 -16.67 -8.95 13.60
N LYS A 101 -16.07 -8.08 12.78
CA LYS A 101 -15.88 -8.31 11.34
C LYS A 101 -14.97 -9.50 11.07
N MET A 102 -13.89 -9.69 11.84
CA MET A 102 -13.01 -10.85 11.69
C MET A 102 -13.72 -12.15 12.10
N VAL A 103 -14.48 -12.15 13.20
CA VAL A 103 -15.28 -13.31 13.61
C VAL A 103 -16.30 -13.68 12.51
N ALA A 104 -17.06 -12.70 12.04
CA ALA A 104 -18.08 -12.90 11.00
C ALA A 104 -17.50 -13.40 9.66
N ARG A 105 -16.29 -12.96 9.28
CA ARG A 105 -15.62 -13.37 8.03
C ARG A 105 -14.93 -14.73 8.11
N HIS A 106 -14.77 -15.30 9.31
CA HIS A 106 -14.12 -16.59 9.50
C HIS A 106 -15.04 -17.60 10.20
N PRO A 107 -16.21 -17.92 9.63
CA PRO A 107 -17.11 -18.93 10.20
C PRO A 107 -16.50 -20.34 10.20
N HIS A 108 -15.42 -20.56 9.45
CA HIS A 108 -14.65 -21.81 9.48
C HIS A 108 -13.68 -21.89 10.66
N VAL A 109 -13.31 -20.75 11.27
CA VAL A 109 -12.46 -20.71 12.48
C VAL A 109 -13.32 -20.56 13.74
N PHE A 110 -14.31 -19.68 13.71
CA PHE A 110 -15.09 -19.25 14.89
C PHE A 110 -16.55 -19.70 14.87
N GLY A 111 -16.98 -20.44 13.84
CA GLY A 111 -18.33 -20.97 13.72
C GLY A 111 -18.34 -22.45 13.33
N ASP A 112 -19.43 -22.88 12.67
CA ASP A 112 -19.67 -24.29 12.38
C ASP A 112 -19.24 -24.75 10.98
N GLN A 113 -18.61 -23.88 10.17
CA GLN A 113 -18.16 -24.27 8.83
C GLN A 113 -16.90 -25.13 8.89
N SER A 114 -16.77 -26.08 7.97
CA SER A 114 -15.56 -26.90 7.89
C SER A 114 -14.32 -26.07 7.51
N ARG A 115 -13.20 -26.41 8.16
CA ARG A 115 -11.85 -25.93 7.85
C ARG A 115 -11.20 -26.67 6.68
N ASP A 116 -11.79 -27.77 6.22
CA ASP A 116 -11.27 -28.60 5.14
C ASP A 116 -11.49 -27.92 3.78
N LYS A 117 -10.83 -26.79 3.59
CA LYS A 117 -10.87 -25.96 2.38
C LYS A 117 -9.44 -25.63 1.95
N THR A 118 -9.25 -25.49 0.65
CA THR A 118 -7.99 -24.99 0.11
C THR A 118 -7.86 -23.48 0.36
N ALA A 119 -6.64 -22.95 0.39
CA ALA A 119 -6.42 -21.51 0.50
C ALA A 119 -7.12 -20.71 -0.63
N ALA A 120 -7.17 -21.29 -1.83
CA ALA A 120 -7.89 -20.72 -2.97
C ALA A 120 -9.41 -20.62 -2.69
N GLN A 121 -10.02 -21.69 -2.17
CA GLN A 121 -11.43 -21.66 -1.80
C GLN A 121 -11.71 -20.65 -0.69
N GLN A 122 -10.80 -20.53 0.29
CA GLN A 122 -10.93 -19.55 1.37
C GLN A 122 -10.90 -18.10 0.85
N THR A 123 -10.12 -17.82 -0.19
CA THR A 123 -10.07 -16.50 -0.83
C THR A 123 -11.37 -16.17 -1.56
N ILE A 124 -11.97 -17.16 -2.24
CA ILE A 124 -13.28 -17.02 -2.89
C ILE A 124 -14.36 -16.73 -1.86
N ASP A 125 -14.42 -17.52 -0.79
CA ASP A 125 -15.41 -17.36 0.27
C ASP A 125 -15.29 -15.99 0.94
N TRP A 126 -14.06 -15.52 1.16
CA TRP A 126 -13.79 -14.17 1.69
C TRP A 126 -14.37 -13.09 0.79
N GLU A 127 -14.12 -13.15 -0.52
CA GLU A 127 -14.62 -12.15 -1.46
C GLU A 127 -16.14 -12.17 -1.60
N THR A 128 -16.77 -13.34 -1.47
CA THR A 128 -18.24 -13.48 -1.40
C THR A 128 -18.82 -12.79 -0.17
N ILE A 129 -18.26 -13.03 1.02
CA ILE A 129 -18.72 -12.38 2.27
C ILE A 129 -18.59 -10.86 2.14
N LYS A 130 -17.42 -10.39 1.67
CA LYS A 130 -17.20 -8.96 1.38
C LYS A 130 -18.19 -8.39 0.38
N ALA A 131 -18.69 -9.18 -0.59
CA ALA A 131 -19.70 -8.72 -1.55
C ALA A 131 -21.06 -8.54 -0.91
N ALA A 132 -21.47 -9.47 -0.05
CA ALA A 132 -22.71 -9.35 0.72
C ALA A 132 -22.71 -8.12 1.65
N GLU A 133 -21.61 -7.86 2.35
CA GLU A 133 -21.47 -6.68 3.22
C GLU A 133 -21.64 -5.35 2.46
N ARG A 134 -21.09 -5.26 1.24
CA ARG A 134 -21.20 -4.04 0.41
C ARG A 134 -22.62 -3.80 -0.09
N ALA A 135 -23.33 -4.86 -0.45
CA ALA A 135 -24.73 -4.78 -0.85
C ALA A 135 -25.61 -4.22 0.27
N GLN A 136 -25.24 -4.46 1.54
CA GLN A 136 -25.92 -3.89 2.71
C GLN A 136 -25.56 -2.42 2.98
N ALA A 137 -24.41 -1.94 2.50
CA ALA A 137 -23.89 -0.60 2.75
C ALA A 137 -24.29 0.47 1.71
N ASP A 138 -25.37 0.23 0.95
CA ASP A 138 -25.86 1.10 -0.14
C ASP A 138 -24.81 1.45 -1.23
N GLN A 139 -23.78 0.61 -1.37
CA GLN A 139 -22.79 0.71 -2.45
C GLN A 139 -23.37 0.10 -3.72
N THR A 140 -24.16 0.91 -4.44
CA THR A 140 -24.96 0.45 -5.59
C THR A 140 -24.19 0.33 -6.89
N ARG A 141 -23.06 1.04 -7.06
CA ARG A 141 -22.25 0.95 -8.29
C ARG A 141 -21.17 -0.11 -8.15
N ALA A 142 -20.84 -0.77 -9.26
CA ALA A 142 -19.85 -1.86 -9.30
C ALA A 142 -18.46 -1.45 -8.74
N LEU A 143 -18.09 -0.18 -8.92
CA LEU A 143 -16.77 0.37 -8.55
C LEU A 143 -16.75 1.04 -7.17
N ASP A 144 -17.90 1.12 -6.46
CA ASP A 144 -17.96 1.76 -5.15
C ASP A 144 -17.08 1.06 -4.10
N GLY A 145 -16.56 1.85 -3.18
CA GLY A 145 -15.71 1.38 -2.07
C GLY A 145 -14.25 1.09 -2.45
N VAL A 146 -13.79 1.51 -3.64
CA VAL A 146 -12.35 1.54 -3.96
C VAL A 146 -11.77 2.86 -3.46
N ALA A 147 -10.91 2.79 -2.44
CA ALA A 147 -10.32 3.97 -1.81
C ALA A 147 -9.51 4.82 -2.82
N LEU A 148 -9.70 6.13 -2.76
CA LEU A 148 -9.02 7.10 -3.64
C LEU A 148 -7.53 7.26 -3.31
N GLY A 149 -7.16 7.17 -2.02
CA GLY A 149 -5.77 7.28 -1.57
C GLY A 149 -4.91 6.04 -1.81
N LEU A 150 -5.41 5.05 -2.56
CA LEU A 150 -4.59 3.90 -2.94
C LEU A 150 -3.58 4.30 -4.02
N PRO A 151 -2.39 3.68 -4.02
CA PRO A 151 -1.43 3.82 -5.11
C PRO A 151 -2.07 3.50 -6.46
N ALA A 152 -1.70 4.23 -7.51
CA ALA A 152 -2.42 4.23 -8.76
C ALA A 152 -2.53 2.83 -9.40
N LEU A 153 -1.44 2.04 -9.40
CA LEU A 153 -1.45 0.68 -9.96
C LEU A 153 -2.29 -0.27 -9.10
N THR A 154 -2.14 -0.18 -7.77
CA THR A 154 -2.98 -0.94 -6.82
C THR A 154 -4.48 -0.62 -7.01
N ARG A 155 -4.80 0.66 -7.19
CA ARG A 155 -6.16 1.14 -7.41
C ARG A 155 -6.71 0.63 -8.75
N ALA A 156 -5.92 0.69 -9.83
CA ALA A 156 -6.28 0.17 -11.14
C ALA A 156 -6.62 -1.33 -11.06
N VAL A 157 -5.78 -2.14 -10.42
CA VAL A 157 -6.05 -3.57 -10.21
C VAL A 157 -7.34 -3.79 -9.43
N LYS A 158 -7.61 -3.01 -8.37
CA LYS A 158 -8.86 -3.12 -7.62
C LYS A 158 -10.07 -2.76 -8.47
N LEU A 159 -10.02 -1.68 -9.26
CA LEU A 159 -11.10 -1.29 -10.15
C LEU A 159 -11.38 -2.37 -11.20
N GLN A 160 -10.34 -2.93 -11.81
CA GLN A 160 -10.46 -4.01 -12.79
C GLN A 160 -11.04 -5.28 -12.15
N LYS A 161 -10.57 -5.68 -10.96
CA LYS A 161 -11.18 -6.79 -10.19
C LYS A 161 -12.65 -6.54 -9.85
N ARG A 162 -13.08 -5.29 -9.70
CA ARG A 162 -14.49 -4.94 -9.49
C ARG A 162 -15.30 -5.04 -10.77
N ALA A 163 -14.79 -4.51 -11.88
CA ALA A 163 -15.43 -4.60 -13.18
C ALA A 163 -15.58 -6.07 -13.64
N ALA A 164 -14.55 -6.89 -13.41
CA ALA A 164 -14.56 -8.31 -13.74
C ALA A 164 -15.70 -9.10 -13.08
N ARG A 165 -16.11 -8.70 -11.86
CA ARG A 165 -17.21 -9.37 -11.13
C ARG A 165 -18.57 -9.24 -11.79
N VAL A 166 -18.76 -8.19 -12.59
CA VAL A 166 -19.99 -7.98 -13.38
C VAL A 166 -19.83 -8.46 -14.83
N GLY A 167 -18.77 -9.22 -15.11
CA GLY A 167 -18.48 -9.78 -16.44
C GLY A 167 -17.71 -8.84 -17.37
N PHE A 168 -17.26 -7.68 -16.88
CA PHE A 168 -16.40 -6.78 -17.65
C PHE A 168 -14.92 -7.14 -17.44
N ASP A 169 -14.49 -8.23 -18.08
CA ASP A 169 -13.11 -8.70 -18.09
C ASP A 169 -12.75 -9.32 -19.45
N TRP A 170 -11.45 -9.33 -19.75
CA TRP A 170 -10.90 -10.10 -20.87
C TRP A 170 -10.84 -11.59 -20.49
N PRO A 171 -11.04 -12.52 -21.44
CA PRO A 171 -11.02 -13.97 -21.19
C PRO A 171 -9.63 -14.54 -20.93
N ASP A 172 -8.59 -13.93 -21.52
CA ASP A 172 -7.22 -14.43 -21.48
C ASP A 172 -6.17 -13.30 -21.59
N VAL A 173 -4.92 -13.66 -21.30
CA VAL A 173 -3.76 -12.76 -21.32
C VAL A 173 -3.47 -12.20 -22.72
N GLU A 174 -3.71 -12.98 -23.78
CA GLU A 174 -3.36 -12.57 -25.16
C GLU A 174 -4.19 -11.37 -25.60
N GLN A 175 -5.47 -11.33 -25.24
CA GLN A 175 -6.34 -10.19 -25.54
C GLN A 175 -5.92 -8.91 -24.79
N VAL A 176 -5.34 -9.07 -23.59
CA VAL A 176 -4.77 -7.93 -22.85
C VAL A 176 -3.48 -7.44 -23.51
N LEU A 177 -2.66 -8.35 -24.05
CA LEU A 177 -1.46 -7.99 -24.83
C LEU A 177 -1.82 -7.28 -26.14
N ASP A 178 -2.90 -7.69 -26.81
CA ASP A 178 -3.42 -7.00 -27.99
C ASP A 178 -3.88 -5.60 -27.65
N LYS A 179 -4.65 -5.42 -26.56
CA LYS A 179 -5.03 -4.08 -26.10
C LYS A 179 -3.81 -3.24 -25.71
N LEU A 180 -2.78 -3.83 -25.10
CA LEU A 180 -1.54 -3.12 -24.80
C LEU A 180 -0.86 -2.58 -26.07
N ARG A 181 -0.88 -3.33 -27.18
CA ARG A 181 -0.35 -2.87 -28.47
C ARG A 181 -1.18 -1.71 -29.03
N GLU A 182 -2.50 -1.79 -28.91
CA GLU A 182 -3.43 -0.73 -29.30
C GLU A 182 -3.13 0.58 -28.54
N GLU A 183 -3.02 0.55 -27.20
CA GLU A 183 -2.69 1.75 -26.40
C GLU A 183 -1.32 2.36 -26.76
N ILE A 184 -0.34 1.50 -27.11
CA ILE A 184 0.97 1.97 -27.59
C ILE A 184 0.83 2.72 -28.92
N ASP A 185 -0.04 2.25 -29.81
CA ASP A 185 -0.28 2.90 -31.10
C ASP A 185 -1.11 4.20 -30.94
N GLU A 186 -2.13 4.20 -30.08
CA GLU A 186 -2.89 5.42 -29.72
C GLU A 186 -1.98 6.51 -29.12
N LEU A 187 -1.08 6.13 -28.20
CA LEU A 187 -0.08 7.05 -27.63
C LEU A 187 0.87 7.63 -28.70
N LYS A 188 1.25 6.87 -29.74
CA LYS A 188 2.07 7.38 -30.85
C LYS A 188 1.30 8.38 -31.71
N GLU A 189 0.00 8.17 -31.90
CA GLU A 189 -0.87 9.05 -32.68
C GLU A 189 -1.23 10.34 -31.93
N ALA A 190 -1.03 10.38 -30.60
CA ALA A 190 -1.37 11.50 -29.75
C ALA A 190 -0.56 12.78 -30.03
N LYS A 191 -1.24 13.80 -30.57
CA LYS A 191 -0.62 15.05 -31.05
C LYS A 191 -0.49 16.14 -29.99
N SER A 192 -1.44 16.23 -29.06
CA SER A 192 -1.46 17.25 -28.00
C SER A 192 -0.88 16.71 -26.69
N ALA A 193 -0.47 17.61 -25.79
CA ALA A 193 0.01 17.20 -24.47
C ALA A 193 -1.10 16.54 -23.63
N ALA A 194 -2.34 17.04 -23.73
CA ALA A 194 -3.48 16.46 -23.04
C ALA A 194 -3.79 15.05 -23.54
N HIS A 195 -3.81 14.85 -24.86
CA HIS A 195 -4.04 13.54 -25.46
C HIS A 195 -2.92 12.56 -25.08
N ARG A 196 -1.64 12.97 -25.12
CA ARG A 196 -0.53 12.12 -24.66
C ARG A 196 -0.65 11.72 -23.18
N HIS A 197 -1.16 12.62 -22.33
CA HIS A 197 -1.37 12.32 -20.91
C HIS A 197 -2.48 11.28 -20.71
N GLU A 198 -3.57 11.39 -21.47
CA GLU A 198 -4.67 10.41 -21.48
C GLU A 198 -4.18 9.04 -21.92
N GLU A 199 -3.62 8.91 -23.13
CA GLU A 199 -3.14 7.63 -23.68
C GLU A 199 -2.04 6.99 -22.82
N PHE A 200 -1.16 7.79 -22.21
CA PHE A 200 -0.16 7.26 -21.29
C PHE A 200 -0.78 6.70 -20.00
N GLY A 201 -1.87 7.32 -19.54
CA GLY A 201 -2.67 6.81 -18.42
C GLY A 201 -3.35 5.48 -18.75
N ASP A 202 -3.92 5.36 -19.95
CA ASP A 202 -4.59 4.14 -20.41
C ASP A 202 -3.58 3.00 -20.64
N LEU A 203 -2.41 3.30 -21.20
CA LEU A 203 -1.29 2.36 -21.27
C LEU A 203 -0.91 1.80 -19.87
N MET A 204 -0.79 2.67 -18.86
CA MET A 204 -0.52 2.26 -17.48
C MET A 204 -1.66 1.42 -16.88
N PHE A 205 -2.91 1.77 -17.20
CA PHE A 205 -4.08 1.00 -16.76
C PHE A 205 -4.10 -0.41 -17.37
N VAL A 206 -3.79 -0.55 -18.66
CA VAL A 206 -3.68 -1.84 -19.34
C VAL A 206 -2.50 -2.65 -18.84
N MET A 207 -1.35 -2.04 -18.52
CA MET A 207 -0.24 -2.74 -17.88
C MET A 207 -0.60 -3.30 -16.50
N ALA A 208 -1.36 -2.55 -15.69
CA ALA A 208 -1.90 -3.06 -14.42
C ALA A 208 -2.83 -4.25 -14.63
N ASN A 209 -3.62 -4.23 -15.72
CA ASN A 209 -4.50 -5.33 -16.10
C ASN A 209 -3.74 -6.58 -16.55
N LEU A 210 -2.66 -6.38 -17.32
CA LEU A 210 -1.77 -7.46 -17.74
C LEU A 210 -1.15 -8.14 -16.52
N ALA A 211 -0.60 -7.37 -15.58
CA ALA A 211 -0.07 -7.91 -14.34
C ALA A 211 -1.12 -8.71 -13.56
N ARG A 212 -2.35 -8.19 -13.44
CA ARG A 212 -3.46 -8.91 -12.80
C ARG A 212 -3.75 -10.26 -13.46
N HIS A 213 -3.80 -10.32 -14.80
CA HIS A 213 -4.02 -11.54 -15.57
C HIS A 213 -2.86 -12.55 -15.45
N MET A 214 -1.64 -12.05 -15.23
CA MET A 214 -0.46 -12.88 -14.94
C MET A 214 -0.32 -13.29 -13.46
N GLY A 215 -1.25 -12.87 -12.59
CA GLY A 215 -1.18 -13.14 -11.15
C GLY A 215 -0.11 -12.34 -10.40
N LEU A 216 0.36 -11.23 -10.99
CA LEU A 216 1.38 -10.35 -10.44
C LEU A 216 0.74 -9.15 -9.72
N ASP A 217 1.44 -8.61 -8.73
CA ASP A 217 1.14 -7.29 -8.17
C ASP A 217 1.97 -6.24 -8.93
N PRO A 218 1.36 -5.39 -9.78
CA PRO A 218 2.10 -4.40 -10.58
C PRO A 218 2.79 -3.35 -9.73
N GLU A 219 2.22 -3.02 -8.57
CA GLU A 219 2.81 -2.04 -7.65
C GLU A 219 4.10 -2.60 -7.05
N GLN A 220 4.05 -3.85 -6.56
CA GLN A 220 5.25 -4.52 -6.04
C GLN A 220 6.29 -4.76 -7.14
N ALA A 221 5.87 -5.21 -8.32
CA ALA A 221 6.78 -5.45 -9.45
C ALA A 221 7.54 -4.18 -9.85
N LEU A 222 6.88 -3.02 -9.83
CA LEU A 222 7.53 -1.74 -10.10
C LEU A 222 8.47 -1.32 -8.96
N ARG A 223 8.11 -1.55 -7.69
CA ARG A 223 9.04 -1.33 -6.56
C ARG A 223 10.31 -2.17 -6.69
N ASP A 224 10.18 -3.45 -7.03
CA ASP A 224 11.32 -4.35 -7.22
C ASP A 224 12.20 -3.89 -8.40
N ALA A 225 11.58 -3.42 -9.48
CA ALA A 225 12.28 -2.84 -10.63
C ALA A 225 13.04 -1.55 -10.25
N ASN A 226 12.44 -0.67 -9.46
CA ASN A 226 13.06 0.54 -8.95
C ASN A 226 14.25 0.19 -8.03
N GLY A 227 14.08 -0.75 -7.10
CA GLY A 227 15.16 -1.21 -6.23
C GLY A 227 16.34 -1.80 -7.02
N LYS A 228 16.05 -2.62 -8.05
CA LYS A 228 17.07 -3.13 -8.98
C LYS A 228 17.77 -2.00 -9.73
N PHE A 229 17.02 -1.00 -10.21
CA PHE A 229 17.61 0.15 -10.89
C PHE A 229 18.57 0.92 -9.95
N THR A 230 18.12 1.23 -8.74
CA THR A 230 18.92 1.93 -7.73
C THR A 230 20.21 1.18 -7.39
N ARG A 231 20.13 -0.12 -7.10
CA ARG A 231 21.34 -0.93 -6.80
C ARG A 231 22.35 -0.91 -7.95
N ARG A 232 21.87 -1.05 -9.19
CA ARG A 232 22.74 -1.04 -10.37
C ARG A 232 23.36 0.32 -10.61
N PHE A 233 22.57 1.38 -10.51
CA PHE A 233 23.06 2.73 -10.70
C PHE A 233 24.11 3.09 -9.64
N ASN A 234 23.86 2.78 -8.35
CA ASN A 234 24.85 2.96 -7.28
C ASN A 234 26.16 2.20 -7.55
N SER A 235 26.08 1.02 -8.17
CA SER A 235 27.27 0.26 -8.56
C SER A 235 28.03 0.90 -9.73
N VAL A 236 27.31 1.50 -10.70
CA VAL A 236 27.92 2.32 -11.76
C VAL A 236 28.63 3.53 -11.15
N GLU A 237 28.00 4.22 -10.19
CA GLU A 237 28.63 5.33 -9.47
C GLU A 237 29.90 4.89 -8.72
N ALA A 238 29.84 3.75 -8.03
CA ALA A 238 30.98 3.21 -7.32
C ALA A 238 32.15 2.86 -8.27
N LYS A 239 31.86 2.31 -9.46
CA LYS A 239 32.89 2.04 -10.48
C LYS A 239 33.51 3.33 -11.03
N LEU A 240 32.70 4.34 -11.35
CA LEU A 240 33.23 5.66 -11.77
C LEU A 240 34.10 6.30 -10.69
N GLN A 241 33.70 6.15 -9.42
CA GLN A 241 34.43 6.70 -8.29
C GLN A 241 35.80 6.04 -8.09
N GLN A 242 35.98 4.75 -8.47
CA GLN A 242 37.29 4.09 -8.45
C GLN A 242 38.30 4.80 -9.37
N ASP A 243 37.82 5.41 -10.46
CA ASP A 243 38.62 6.25 -11.35
C ASP A 243 38.64 7.73 -10.95
N GLY A 244 38.09 8.08 -9.78
CA GLY A 244 37.98 9.45 -9.29
C GLY A 244 36.98 10.32 -10.05
N ARG A 245 36.01 9.71 -10.76
CA ARG A 245 35.03 10.40 -11.60
C ARG A 245 33.61 10.29 -11.03
N THR A 246 32.76 11.26 -11.40
CA THR A 246 31.33 11.25 -11.10
C THR A 246 30.50 10.95 -12.35
N PRO A 247 29.21 10.58 -12.24
CA PRO A 247 28.33 10.38 -13.41
C PRO A 247 28.24 11.60 -14.33
N SER A 248 28.25 12.81 -13.76
CA SER A 248 28.26 14.07 -14.53
C SER A 248 29.52 14.30 -15.35
N GLN A 249 30.60 13.56 -15.07
CA GLN A 249 31.87 13.57 -15.81
C GLN A 249 31.97 12.38 -16.79
N SER A 250 30.90 11.59 -16.92
CA SER A 250 30.76 10.46 -17.84
C SER A 250 29.79 10.81 -18.97
N ASN A 251 29.59 9.89 -19.90
CA ASN A 251 28.58 9.98 -20.96
C ASN A 251 27.70 8.73 -20.98
N LEU A 252 26.58 8.78 -21.70
CA LEU A 252 25.61 7.68 -21.74
C LEU A 252 26.24 6.36 -22.20
N ALA A 253 27.09 6.37 -23.24
CA ALA A 253 27.71 5.15 -23.75
C ALA A 253 28.65 4.50 -22.72
N GLU A 254 29.38 5.31 -21.95
CA GLU A 254 30.23 4.82 -20.86
C GLU A 254 29.39 4.29 -19.69
N MET A 255 28.36 5.04 -19.26
CA MET A 255 27.46 4.60 -18.19
C MET A 255 26.70 3.32 -18.56
N ASP A 256 26.28 3.18 -19.82
CA ASP A 256 25.63 1.96 -20.33
C ASP A 256 26.61 0.78 -20.34
N ALA A 257 27.87 0.98 -20.72
CA ALA A 257 28.88 -0.07 -20.68
C ALA A 257 29.16 -0.55 -19.24
N LEU A 258 29.26 0.38 -18.29
CA LEU A 258 29.39 0.07 -16.87
C LEU A 258 28.13 -0.61 -16.31
N TRP A 259 26.95 -0.17 -16.74
CA TRP A 259 25.69 -0.80 -16.37
C TRP A 259 25.62 -2.26 -16.83
N ASP A 260 26.02 -2.53 -18.08
CA ASP A 260 26.08 -3.89 -18.62
C ASP A 260 27.12 -4.74 -17.89
N GLU A 261 28.22 -4.15 -17.42
CA GLU A 261 29.19 -4.81 -16.56
C GLU A 261 28.58 -5.19 -15.20
N VAL A 262 27.97 -4.23 -14.51
CA VAL A 262 27.26 -4.46 -13.24
C VAL A 262 26.19 -5.55 -13.39
N LYS A 263 25.43 -5.54 -14.49
CA LYS A 263 24.40 -6.55 -14.78
C LYS A 263 24.99 -7.95 -14.94
N ARG A 264 26.23 -8.09 -15.43
CA ARG A 264 26.93 -9.38 -15.53
C ARG A 264 27.48 -9.86 -14.18
N GLU A 265 27.90 -8.94 -13.32
CA GLU A 265 28.43 -9.23 -11.98
C GLU A 265 27.34 -9.60 -10.97
N GLU A 266 26.16 -9.00 -11.10
CA GLU A 266 24.94 -9.30 -10.34
C GLU A 266 24.41 -10.68 -10.79
N THR A 267 25.09 -11.75 -10.37
CA THR A 267 24.67 -13.13 -10.65
C THR A 267 23.26 -13.30 -10.12
N ILE A 268 22.32 -13.64 -11.00
CA ILE A 268 20.92 -13.87 -10.65
C ILE A 268 20.91 -15.01 -9.62
N SER A 269 20.68 -14.69 -8.35
CA SER A 269 20.23 -15.70 -7.39
C SER A 269 18.80 -16.03 -7.81
N GLU A 270 18.65 -17.14 -8.53
CA GLU A 270 17.34 -17.77 -8.77
C GLU A 270 16.69 -18.20 -7.45
#